data_AF-A0A964BW33-F1
#
_entry.id   AF-A0A964BW33-F1
#
_cell.length_a   1.000
_cell.length_b   1.000
_cell.length_c   1.000
_cell.angle_alpha   90.00
_cell.angle_beta   90.00
_cell.angle_gamma   90.00
#
_symmetry.space_group_name_H-M   'P 1'
#
loop_
_entity.id
_entity.type
_entity.pdbx_description
1 polymer ?
#
loop_
_entity_poly.entity_id
_entity_poly.type
_entity_poly.pdbx_seq_one_letter_code
_entity_poly.pdbx_strand_id
1 'polypeptide(L)'
;MRELAQGWHDEPDTLPLIKQSAQSDHNRLVRSTAISELAKGWHDRPETFELLASCAVKDPFMRNESEYAGYGTNPRETALEGIVQYFLNHPQTKELLSDRANNDLDEQVRKFAQKALDNLSE
;
A
#
# COMPACT_ATOMS: atom_id res chain seq x y z
N MET A 1 22.96 -14.62 4.97
CA MET A 1 21.71 -14.44 4.21
C MET A 1 21.46 -12.95 3.95
N ARG A 2 22.39 -12.25 3.30
CA ARG A 2 22.18 -10.88 2.79
C ARG A 2 22.18 -10.85 1.26
N GLU A 3 22.65 -11.91 0.60
CA GLU A 3 22.76 -11.95 -0.87
C GLU A 3 21.45 -12.32 -1.61
N LEU A 4 20.43 -12.90 -0.95
CA LEU A 4 19.22 -13.36 -1.67
C LEU A 4 18.20 -12.25 -1.95
N ALA A 5 18.20 -11.16 -1.19
CA ALA A 5 17.24 -10.08 -1.37
C ALA A 5 17.65 -9.06 -2.45
N GLN A 6 18.93 -9.00 -2.84
CA GLN A 6 19.40 -8.00 -3.81
C GLN A 6 19.23 -8.44 -5.27
N GLY A 7 19.36 -9.73 -5.60
CA GLY A 7 19.39 -10.15 -7.01
C GLY A 7 18.05 -10.23 -7.73
N TRP A 8 16.94 -10.48 -7.01
CA TRP A 8 15.64 -10.71 -7.67
C TRP A 8 14.96 -9.42 -8.15
N HIS A 9 15.27 -8.27 -7.55
CA HIS A 9 14.76 -6.96 -7.97
C HIS A 9 15.33 -6.50 -9.32
N ASP A 10 16.49 -7.02 -9.69
CA ASP A 10 17.21 -6.69 -10.92
C ASP A 10 16.81 -7.58 -12.11
N GLU A 11 16.03 -8.64 -11.86
CA GLU A 11 15.47 -9.48 -12.92
C GLU A 11 14.34 -8.72 -13.64
N PRO A 12 14.44 -8.51 -14.97
CA PRO A 12 13.55 -7.62 -15.71
C PRO A 12 12.08 -8.05 -15.64
N ASP A 13 11.81 -9.34 -15.47
CA ASP A 13 10.46 -9.90 -15.43
C ASP A 13 9.82 -9.86 -14.03
N THR A 14 10.60 -9.61 -12.97
CA THR A 14 10.09 -9.57 -11.60
C THR A 14 9.12 -8.41 -11.39
N LEU A 15 9.53 -7.19 -11.74
CA LEU A 15 8.72 -6.00 -11.48
C LEU A 15 7.34 -6.07 -12.15
N PRO A 16 7.21 -6.45 -13.44
CA PRO A 16 5.90 -6.67 -14.06
C PRO A 16 4.99 -7.65 -13.29
N LEU A 17 5.54 -8.78 -12.82
CA LEU A 17 4.77 -9.77 -12.06
C LEU A 17 4.27 -9.23 -10.72
N ILE A 18 5.12 -8.49 -10.00
CA ILE A 18 4.73 -7.88 -8.73
C ILE A 18 3.69 -6.78 -8.96
N LYS A 19 3.84 -5.93 -9.99
CA LYS A 19 2.84 -4.91 -10.36
C LYS A 19 1.47 -5.55 -10.66
N GLN A 20 1.45 -6.63 -11.45
CA GLN A 20 0.23 -7.37 -11.75
C GLN A 20 -0.40 -7.96 -10.48
N SER A 21 0.42 -8.57 -9.62
CA SER A 21 -0.02 -9.17 -8.35
C SER A 21 -0.65 -8.13 -7.43
N ALA A 22 -0.04 -6.95 -7.30
CA ALA A 22 -0.57 -5.85 -6.49
C ALA A 22 -1.94 -5.34 -6.98
N GLN A 23 -2.16 -5.33 -8.30
CA GLN A 23 -3.36 -4.74 -8.90
C GLN A 23 -4.54 -5.70 -9.04
N SER A 24 -4.27 -6.99 -9.27
CA SER A 24 -5.29 -7.90 -9.82
C SER A 24 -5.37 -9.29 -9.19
N ASP A 25 -4.47 -9.64 -8.26
CA ASP A 25 -4.52 -10.97 -7.63
C ASP A 25 -5.82 -11.14 -6.82
N HIS A 26 -6.46 -12.30 -6.91
CA HIS A 26 -7.70 -12.57 -6.20
C HIS A 26 -7.52 -12.60 -4.67
N ASN A 27 -6.33 -12.95 -4.20
CA ASN A 27 -6.01 -13.02 -2.79
C ASN A 27 -5.46 -11.69 -2.28
N ARG A 28 -6.21 -11.04 -1.38
CA ARG A 28 -5.80 -9.79 -0.72
C ARG A 28 -4.42 -9.87 -0.04
N LEU A 29 -4.01 -11.05 0.44
CA LEU A 29 -2.71 -11.24 1.09
C LEU A 29 -1.58 -11.16 0.06
N VAL A 30 -1.80 -11.71 -1.14
CA VAL A 30 -0.86 -11.59 -2.26
C VAL A 30 -0.78 -10.14 -2.71
N ARG A 31 -1.92 -9.46 -2.87
CA ARG A 31 -1.93 -8.02 -3.20
C ARG A 31 -1.17 -7.19 -2.16
N SER A 32 -1.45 -7.38 -0.86
CA SER A 32 -0.78 -6.65 0.23
C SER A 32 0.73 -6.92 0.25
N THR A 33 1.13 -8.19 0.05
CA THR A 33 2.55 -8.56 -0.05
C THR A 33 3.22 -7.85 -1.23
N ALA A 34 2.60 -7.91 -2.41
CA ALA A 34 3.13 -7.26 -3.61
C ALA A 34 3.24 -5.73 -3.46
N ILE A 35 2.24 -5.09 -2.85
CA ILE A 35 2.24 -3.65 -2.51
C ILE A 35 3.41 -3.31 -1.57
N SER A 36 3.61 -4.10 -0.51
CA SER A 36 4.71 -3.90 0.44
C SER A 36 6.08 -4.04 -0.22
N GLU A 37 6.24 -5.06 -1.08
CA GLU A 37 7.50 -5.28 -1.79
C GLU A 37 7.77 -4.19 -2.85
N LEU A 38 6.75 -3.66 -3.52
CA LEU A 38 6.88 -2.49 -4.40
C LEU A 38 7.40 -1.28 -3.63
N ALA A 39 6.82 -0.98 -2.47
CA ALA A 39 7.25 0.13 -1.64
C ALA A 39 8.70 -0.05 -1.15
N LYS A 40 9.09 -1.25 -0.72
CA LYS A 40 10.47 -1.48 -0.23
C LYS A 40 11.50 -1.47 -1.36
N GLY A 41 11.24 -2.22 -2.41
CA GLY A 41 12.24 -2.56 -3.43
C GLY A 41 12.33 -1.59 -4.61
N TRP A 42 11.30 -0.77 -4.82
CA TRP A 42 11.21 0.09 -6.00
C TRP A 42 10.69 1.50 -5.71
N HIS A 43 10.86 2.01 -4.48
CA HIS A 43 10.40 3.36 -4.12
C HIS A 43 11.13 4.50 -4.83
N ASP A 44 12.32 4.24 -5.36
CA ASP A 44 13.10 5.17 -6.18
C ASP A 44 12.53 5.33 -7.59
N ARG A 45 11.63 4.45 -8.01
CA ARG A 45 10.97 4.53 -9.31
C ARG A 45 9.76 5.47 -9.26
N PRO A 46 9.65 6.43 -10.20
CA PRO A 46 8.60 7.44 -10.19
C PRO A 46 7.19 6.82 -10.29
N GLU A 47 7.04 5.69 -10.99
CA GLU A 47 5.73 5.05 -11.14
C GLU A 47 5.24 4.29 -9.91
N THR A 48 6.12 4.06 -8.92
CA THR A 48 5.75 3.26 -7.73
C THR A 48 4.74 4.01 -6.87
N PHE A 49 4.89 5.32 -6.69
CA PHE A 49 3.91 6.13 -5.97
C PHE A 49 2.51 5.99 -6.58
N GLU A 50 2.39 6.18 -7.90
CA GLU A 50 1.11 6.11 -8.61
C GLU A 50 0.43 4.75 -8.47
N LEU A 51 1.22 3.67 -8.51
CA LEU A 51 0.69 2.32 -8.30
C LEU A 51 0.15 2.15 -6.88
N LEU A 52 0.93 2.53 -5.85
CA LEU A 52 0.49 2.45 -4.46
C LEU A 52 -0.74 3.34 -4.22
N ALA A 53 -0.76 4.56 -4.74
CA ALA A 53 -1.92 5.45 -4.65
C ALA A 53 -3.16 4.83 -5.31
N SER A 54 -3.01 4.21 -6.48
CA SER A 54 -4.11 3.48 -7.12
C SER A 54 -4.60 2.30 -6.26
N CYS A 55 -3.70 1.56 -5.61
CA CYS A 55 -4.06 0.48 -4.69
C CYS A 55 -4.80 1.02 -3.45
N ALA A 56 -4.32 2.10 -2.84
CA ALA A 56 -4.98 2.76 -1.72
C ALA A 56 -6.41 3.21 -2.08
N VAL A 57 -6.62 3.62 -3.34
CA VAL A 57 -7.91 4.15 -3.80
C VAL A 57 -8.88 3.07 -4.25
N LYS A 58 -8.42 2.10 -5.04
CA LYS A 58 -9.27 1.24 -5.88
C LYS A 58 -9.31 -0.22 -5.47
N ASP A 59 -8.50 -0.67 -4.51
CA ASP A 59 -8.49 -2.08 -4.12
C ASP A 59 -9.88 -2.51 -3.60
N PRO A 60 -10.43 -3.65 -4.08
CA PRO A 60 -11.80 -4.05 -3.80
C PRO A 60 -11.97 -4.74 -2.43
N PHE A 61 -10.96 -4.74 -1.56
CA PHE A 61 -11.05 -5.40 -0.26
C PHE A 61 -12.21 -4.85 0.58
N MET A 62 -13.09 -5.77 0.97
CA MET A 62 -14.17 -5.57 1.92
C MET A 62 -13.89 -6.38 3.17
N ARG A 63 -13.88 -5.72 4.33
CA ARG A 63 -13.78 -6.39 5.62
C ARG A 63 -15.06 -7.16 5.89
N ASN A 64 -14.95 -8.44 6.25
CA ASN A 64 -16.11 -9.21 6.68
C ASN A 64 -16.54 -8.79 8.09
N GLU A 65 -17.77 -9.05 8.51
CA GLU A 65 -18.26 -8.70 9.86
C GLU A 65 -17.99 -9.80 10.90
N SER A 66 -17.18 -10.80 10.56
CA SER A 66 -16.86 -11.91 11.48
C SER A 66 -16.13 -11.40 12.71
N GLU A 67 -16.27 -12.07 13.85
CA GLU A 67 -15.55 -11.75 15.10
C GLU A 67 -14.01 -11.71 14.93
N TYR A 68 -13.47 -12.39 13.90
CA TYR A 68 -12.03 -12.35 13.53
C TYR A 68 -11.65 -11.26 12.51
N ALA A 69 -12.62 -10.46 12.06
CA ALA A 69 -12.45 -9.42 11.04
C ALA A 69 -11.52 -8.29 11.45
N GLY A 70 -11.29 -8.12 12.75
CA GLY A 70 -10.38 -7.10 13.29
C GLY A 70 -8.94 -7.24 12.78
N TYR A 71 -8.53 -8.45 12.36
CA TYR A 71 -7.14 -8.76 11.99
C TYR A 71 -6.90 -8.94 10.48
N GLY A 72 -7.91 -8.63 9.64
CA GLY A 72 -7.76 -8.77 8.19
C GLY A 72 -6.80 -7.73 7.61
N THR A 73 -5.70 -8.17 6.99
CA THR A 73 -4.82 -7.30 6.19
C THR A 73 -5.60 -6.64 5.08
N ASN A 74 -5.57 -5.31 5.04
CA ASN A 74 -6.24 -4.50 4.04
C ASN A 74 -5.19 -3.95 3.06
N PRO A 75 -5.24 -4.33 1.77
CA PRO A 75 -4.28 -3.82 0.77
C PRO A 75 -4.26 -2.29 0.65
N ARG A 76 -5.39 -1.61 0.94
CA ARG A 76 -5.46 -0.14 0.94
C ARG A 76 -4.64 0.45 2.08
N GLU A 77 -4.73 -0.12 3.27
CA GLU A 77 -3.92 0.27 4.43
C GLU A 77 -2.43 0.01 4.14
N THR A 78 -2.08 -1.17 3.63
CA THR A 78 -0.70 -1.51 3.26
C THR A 78 -0.11 -0.55 2.22
N ALA A 79 -0.94 -0.08 1.28
CA ALA A 79 -0.50 0.93 0.31
C ALA A 79 -0.23 2.28 0.98
N LEU A 80 -1.09 2.72 1.91
CA LEU A 80 -0.88 3.93 2.68
C LEU A 80 0.34 3.84 3.61
N GLU A 81 0.60 2.68 4.22
CA GLU A 81 1.82 2.42 4.99
C GLU A 81 3.07 2.62 4.13
N GLY A 82 3.11 2.02 2.94
CA GLY A 82 4.21 2.18 1.99
C GLY A 82 4.39 3.65 1.57
N ILE A 83 3.29 4.37 1.31
CA ILE A 83 3.32 5.79 0.96
C ILE A 83 3.85 6.64 2.10
N VAL A 84 3.38 6.44 3.34
CA VAL A 84 3.86 7.17 4.51
C VAL A 84 5.34 6.88 4.77
N GLN A 85 5.77 5.63 4.58
CA GLN A 85 7.15 5.24 4.87
C GLN A 85 8.16 5.76 3.83
N TYR A 86 7.84 5.68 2.54
CA TYR A 86 8.81 5.94 1.46
C TYR A 86 8.52 7.20 0.64
N PHE A 87 7.29 7.74 0.71
CA PHE A 87 6.83 8.85 -0.11
C PHE A 87 6.25 9.99 0.72
N LEU A 88 6.71 10.17 1.96
CA LEU A 88 6.18 11.20 2.87
C LEU A 88 6.23 12.62 2.29
N ASN A 89 7.31 12.94 1.58
CA ASN A 89 7.53 14.23 0.94
C ASN A 89 6.88 14.36 -0.45
N HIS A 90 6.21 13.31 -0.94
CA HIS A 90 5.53 13.38 -2.23
C HIS A 90 4.34 14.37 -2.12
N PRO A 91 4.17 15.30 -3.08
CA PRO A 91 3.20 16.40 -2.96
C PRO A 91 1.74 15.93 -2.78
N GLN A 92 1.42 14.74 -3.29
CA GLN A 92 0.07 14.17 -3.20
C GLN A 92 -0.19 13.34 -1.94
N THR A 93 0.81 13.06 -1.11
CA THR A 93 0.67 12.18 0.06
C THR A 93 -0.38 12.71 1.05
N LYS A 94 -0.33 14.01 1.36
CA LYS A 94 -1.28 14.63 2.29
C LYS A 94 -2.72 14.62 1.77
N GLU A 95 -2.91 14.90 0.48
CA GLU A 95 -4.23 14.87 -0.15
C GLU A 95 -4.81 13.45 -0.15
N LEU A 96 -4.00 12.45 -0.53
CA LEU A 96 -4.41 11.05 -0.52
C LEU A 96 -4.81 10.57 0.88
N LEU A 97 -4.00 10.87 1.91
CA LEU A 97 -4.33 10.52 3.29
C LEU A 97 -5.62 11.21 3.74
N SER A 98 -5.81 12.49 3.39
CA SER A 98 -7.03 13.24 3.73
C SER A 98 -8.27 12.62 3.07
N ASP A 99 -8.18 12.26 1.80
CA ASP A 99 -9.27 11.59 1.09
C ASP A 99 -9.58 10.21 1.71
N ARG A 100 -8.58 9.39 2.00
CA ARG A 100 -8.78 8.08 2.63
C ARG A 100 -9.33 8.19 4.05
N ALA A 101 -8.91 9.17 4.84
CA ALA A 101 -9.43 9.39 6.20
C ALA A 101 -10.94 9.68 6.19
N ASN A 102 -11.44 10.41 5.18
CA ASN A 102 -12.83 10.84 5.09
C ASN A 102 -13.72 9.87 4.31
N ASN A 103 -13.21 9.23 3.26
CA ASN A 103 -14.01 8.56 2.25
C ASN A 103 -13.77 7.06 2.13
N ASP A 104 -12.75 6.51 2.80
CA ASP A 104 -12.48 5.08 2.69
C ASP A 104 -13.59 4.24 3.35
N LEU A 105 -14.02 3.15 2.70
CA LEU A 105 -15.10 2.30 3.21
C LEU A 105 -14.71 1.56 4.51
N ASP A 106 -13.44 1.26 4.69
CA ASP A 106 -12.94 0.50 5.83
C ASP A 106 -12.53 1.43 6.99
N GLU A 107 -13.10 1.18 8.17
CA GLU A 107 -12.85 2.03 9.34
C GLU A 107 -11.38 2.03 9.77
N GLN A 108 -10.66 0.91 9.61
CA GLN A 108 -9.25 0.84 9.99
C GLN A 108 -8.39 1.66 9.04
N VAL A 109 -8.66 1.65 7.74
CA VAL A 109 -7.99 2.54 6.77
C VAL A 109 -8.24 4.01 7.11
N ARG A 110 -9.49 4.38 7.42
CA ARG A 110 -9.81 5.76 7.83
C ARG A 110 -9.01 6.18 9.06
N LYS A 111 -8.97 5.32 10.09
CA LYS A 111 -8.23 5.57 11.34
C LYS A 111 -6.72 5.67 11.11
N PHE A 112 -6.16 4.78 10.30
CA PHE A 112 -4.75 4.81 9.93
C PHE A 112 -4.41 6.14 9.22
N ALA A 113 -5.21 6.50 8.21
CA ALA A 113 -4.98 7.71 7.42
C ALA A 113 -5.08 8.98 8.28
N GLN A 114 -6.06 9.05 9.18
CA GLN A 114 -6.18 10.18 10.12
C GLN A 114 -4.97 10.27 11.04
N LYS A 115 -4.54 9.16 11.64
CA LYS A 115 -3.36 9.13 12.51
C LYS A 115 -2.09 9.57 11.78
N ALA A 116 -1.94 9.16 10.52
CA ALA A 116 -0.81 9.59 9.69
C ALA A 116 -0.84 11.11 9.40
N LEU A 117 -2.01 11.71 9.20
CA LEU A 117 -2.17 13.16 9.06
C LEU A 117 -1.86 13.93 10.33
N ASP A 118 -2.28 13.40 11.48
CA ASP A 118 -2.00 14.01 12.79
C ASP A 118 -0.48 14.07 13.01
N ASN A 119 0.22 12.96 12.74
CA ASN A 119 1.69 12.88 12.83
C ASN A 119 2.43 13.78 11.81
N LEU A 120 1.79 14.16 10.70
CA LEU A 120 2.35 15.10 9.72
C LEU A 120 2.22 16.57 10.15
N SER A 121 1.38 16.83 11.15
CA SER A 121 1.07 18.19 11.63
C SER A 121 1.82 18.55 12.92
N GLU A 122 2.56 17.59 13.49
CA GLU A 122 3.50 17.75 14.61
C GLU A 122 4.91 18.15 14.13
#